data_AF-A0A836T2I7-F1
#
_entry.id   AF-A0A836T2I7-F1
#
_cell.length_a   1.000
_cell.length_b   1.000
_cell.length_c   1.000
_cell.angle_alpha   90.00
_cell.angle_beta   90.00
_cell.angle_gamma   90.00
#
_symmetry.space_group_name_H-M   'P 1'
#
loop_
_entity.id
_entity.type
_entity.pdbx_description
1 polymer ?
#
loop_
_entity_poly.entity_id
_entity_poly.type
_entity_poly.pdbx_seq_one_letter_code
_entity_poly.pdbx_strand_id
1 'polypeptide(L)'
;MKKIRLMAITTVVALALASNVQAKKSSYEETQVSNGGSISGNIMFKGNVPAPIMEDLSKGKNAEFCATHPDTQEGGIRPRQKVVVQDGKLKNA
;
A
#
# COMPACT_ATOMS: atom_id res chain seq x y z
N MET A 1 8.40 6.41 -63.22
CA MET A 1 8.13 7.60 -62.38
C MET A 1 6.96 7.42 -61.40
N LYS A 2 5.80 6.88 -61.81
CA LYS A 2 4.61 6.75 -60.93
C LYS A 2 4.83 5.90 -59.67
N LYS A 3 5.54 4.76 -59.80
CA LYS A 3 5.86 3.85 -58.68
C LYS A 3 6.85 4.44 -57.67
N ILE A 4 7.83 5.20 -58.15
CA ILE A 4 8.84 5.88 -57.30
C ILE A 4 8.18 7.01 -56.50
N ARG A 5 7.28 7.77 -57.12
CA ARG A 5 6.50 8.82 -56.43
C ARG A 5 5.55 8.24 -55.40
N LEU A 6 4.89 7.13 -55.71
CA LEU A 6 4.01 6.44 -54.77
C LEU A 6 4.78 5.92 -53.55
N MET A 7 5.95 5.31 -53.78
CA MET A 7 6.81 4.80 -52.71
C MET A 7 7.32 5.93 -51.81
N ALA A 8 7.76 7.05 -52.38
CA ALA A 8 8.20 8.22 -51.62
C ALA A 8 7.06 8.82 -50.77
N ILE A 9 5.84 8.90 -51.30
CA ILE A 9 4.67 9.39 -50.56
C ILE A 9 4.33 8.45 -49.40
N THR A 10 4.34 7.13 -49.62
CA THR A 10 4.08 6.17 -48.54
C THR A 10 5.13 6.20 -47.44
N THR A 11 6.41 6.42 -47.76
CA THR A 11 7.47 6.50 -46.74
C THR A 11 7.35 7.76 -45.90
N VAL A 12 7.00 8.90 -46.50
CA VAL A 12 6.80 10.16 -45.76
C VAL A 12 5.58 10.10 -44.83
N VAL A 13 4.48 9.48 -45.28
CA VAL A 13 3.28 9.29 -44.46
C VAL A 13 3.56 8.35 -43.28
N ALA A 14 4.30 7.26 -43.50
CA ALA A 14 4.68 6.35 -42.42
C ALA A 14 5.57 7.01 -41.36
N LEU A 15 6.53 7.86 -41.78
CA LEU A 15 7.40 8.59 -40.86
C LEU A 15 6.64 9.68 -40.06
N ALA A 16 5.65 10.33 -40.67
CA ALA A 16 4.80 11.33 -40.02
C ALA A 16 3.83 10.72 -38.98
N LEU A 17 3.40 9.48 -39.18
CA LEU A 17 2.54 8.76 -38.23
C LEU A 17 3.31 8.14 -37.07
N ALA A 18 4.63 7.89 -37.23
CA ALA A 18 5.47 7.31 -36.19
C ALA A 18 5.93 8.31 -35.10
N SER A 19 5.75 9.63 -35.30
CA SER A 19 6.35 10.66 -34.45
C SER A 19 5.51 11.11 -33.24
N ASN A 20 4.33 10.51 -32.97
CA ASN A 20 3.42 11.01 -31.93
C ASN A 20 2.91 9.96 -30.93
N VAL A 21 3.73 8.98 -30.55
CA VAL A 21 3.41 8.07 -29.43
C VAL A 21 4.47 8.15 -28.34
N GLN A 22 4.72 9.36 -27.85
CA GLN A 22 5.26 9.55 -26.52
C GLN A 22 4.11 10.06 -25.67
N ALA A 23 3.41 9.13 -25.01
CA ALA A 23 2.47 9.48 -23.96
C ALA A 23 3.24 10.29 -22.91
N LYS A 24 3.09 11.62 -22.95
CA LYS A 24 3.68 12.54 -21.99
C LYS A 24 3.30 12.03 -20.60
N LYS A 25 4.27 11.64 -19.77
CA LYS A 25 4.02 11.34 -18.36
C LYS A 25 3.22 12.54 -17.81
N SER A 26 2.00 12.29 -17.34
CA SER A 26 1.21 13.34 -16.71
C SER A 26 2.06 13.95 -15.59
N SER A 27 2.38 15.23 -15.70
CA SER A 27 2.98 15.96 -14.58
C SER A 27 1.98 15.90 -13.42
N TYR A 28 2.47 15.55 -12.23
CA TYR A 28 1.68 15.61 -11.02
C TYR A 28 1.26 17.07 -10.78
N GLU A 29 -0.05 17.33 -10.73
CA GLU A 29 -0.58 18.66 -10.40
C GLU A 29 -0.99 18.69 -8.93
N GLU A 30 -0.28 19.49 -8.14
CA GLU A 30 -0.67 19.80 -6.79
C GLU A 30 -1.81 20.83 -6.82
N THR A 31 -2.96 20.46 -6.28
CA THR A 31 -4.10 21.37 -6.10
C THR A 31 -4.35 21.61 -4.62
N GLN A 32 -4.80 22.82 -4.29
CA GLN A 32 -5.11 23.19 -2.92
C GLN A 32 -6.41 22.51 -2.49
N VAL A 33 -6.34 21.65 -1.46
CA VAL A 33 -7.53 21.00 -0.88
C VAL A 33 -8.13 21.94 0.16
N SER A 34 -9.20 22.66 -0.19
CA SER A 34 -9.99 23.44 0.76
C SER A 34 -11.04 22.54 1.44
N ASN A 35 -11.17 22.63 2.76
CA ASN A 35 -12.06 21.83 3.63
C ASN A 35 -11.70 20.35 3.86
N GLY A 36 -10.51 19.90 3.44
CA GLY A 36 -10.06 18.52 3.63
C GLY A 36 -10.85 17.50 2.80
N GLY A 37 -10.38 16.26 2.77
CA GLY A 37 -11.02 15.14 2.09
C GLY A 37 -10.80 13.87 2.88
N SER A 38 -11.70 12.89 2.73
CA SER A 38 -11.55 11.57 3.35
C SER A 38 -11.14 10.56 2.29
N ILE A 39 -10.07 9.80 2.56
CA ILE A 39 -9.71 8.63 1.78
C ILE A 39 -10.34 7.42 2.47
N SER A 40 -11.17 6.69 1.73
CA SER A 40 -11.76 5.43 2.17
C SER A 40 -11.24 4.28 1.33
N GLY A 41 -11.06 3.12 1.95
CA GLY A 41 -10.56 1.93 1.30
C GLY A 41 -10.46 0.77 2.28
N ASN A 42 -10.25 -0.44 1.77
CA ASN A 42 -10.04 -1.63 2.58
C ASN A 42 -8.65 -2.20 2.30
N ILE A 43 -7.90 -2.52 3.35
CA ILE A 43 -6.61 -3.19 3.21
C ILE A 43 -6.81 -4.71 3.34
N MET A 44 -6.58 -5.42 2.24
CA MET A 44 -6.60 -6.89 2.24
C MET A 44 -5.31 -7.42 2.86
N PHE A 45 -5.43 -8.40 3.75
CA PHE A 45 -4.27 -9.09 4.30
C PHE A 45 -3.99 -10.37 3.49
N LYS A 46 -2.73 -10.60 3.14
CA LYS A 46 -2.28 -11.80 2.43
C LYS A 46 -1.13 -12.46 3.18
N GLY A 47 -1.24 -13.77 3.38
CA GLY A 47 -0.23 -14.58 4.05
C GLY A 47 -0.68 -15.05 5.44
N ASN A 48 0.27 -15.56 6.22
CA ASN A 48 0.00 -16.03 7.57
C ASN A 48 0.09 -14.87 8.56
N VAL A 49 -0.85 -14.84 9.51
CA VAL A 49 -0.80 -13.88 10.61
C VAL A 49 0.38 -14.21 11.51
N PRO A 50 1.31 -13.28 11.79
CA PRO A 50 2.40 -13.51 12.72
C PRO A 50 1.88 -13.91 14.11
N ALA A 51 2.58 -14.82 14.77
CA ALA A 51 2.27 -15.19 16.14
C ALA A 51 2.37 -13.98 17.09
N PRO A 52 1.63 -13.96 18.20
CA PRO A 52 1.77 -12.94 19.23
C PRO A 52 3.17 -12.92 19.81
N ILE A 53 3.64 -11.73 20.20
CA ILE A 53 4.83 -11.60 21.03
C ILE A 53 4.43 -11.94 22.47
N MET A 54 5.10 -12.93 23.07
CA MET A 54 4.87 -13.32 24.46
C MET A 54 5.74 -12.45 25.37
N GLU A 55 5.16 -11.36 25.86
CA GLU A 55 5.86 -10.38 26.70
C GLU A 55 5.77 -10.80 28.16
N ASP A 56 6.91 -10.90 28.84
CA ASP A 56 6.97 -11.21 30.27
C ASP A 56 6.99 -9.90 31.08
N LEU A 57 5.83 -9.56 31.65
CA LEU A 57 5.65 -8.31 32.38
C LEU A 57 6.29 -8.34 33.78
N SER A 58 6.63 -9.52 34.30
CA SER A 58 7.35 -9.66 35.57
C SER A 58 8.77 -9.11 35.49
N LYS A 59 9.34 -9.00 34.29
CA LYS A 59 10.68 -8.46 34.03
C LYS A 59 10.70 -6.94 33.82
N GLY A 60 9.53 -6.30 33.84
CA GLY A 60 9.41 -4.86 33.67
C GLY A 60 9.78 -4.09 34.94
N LYS A 61 10.22 -2.84 34.80
CA LYS A 61 10.52 -1.95 35.94
C LYS A 61 9.33 -1.71 36.87
N ASN A 62 8.10 -1.87 36.37
CA ASN A 62 6.84 -1.67 37.09
C ASN A 62 6.01 -2.97 37.10
N ALA A 63 6.64 -4.12 37.32
CA ALA A 63 6.03 -5.44 37.24
C ALA A 63 4.72 -5.55 38.04
N GLU A 64 4.69 -5.01 39.26
CA GLU A 64 3.52 -5.02 40.16
C GLU A 64 2.28 -4.38 39.54
N PHE A 65 2.46 -3.32 38.76
CA PHE A 65 1.38 -2.66 38.05
C PHE A 65 1.12 -3.33 36.69
N CYS A 66 2.17 -3.58 35.91
CA CYS A 66 2.04 -4.10 34.55
C CYS A 66 1.38 -5.49 34.52
N ALA A 67 1.69 -6.37 35.48
CA ALA A 67 1.08 -7.70 35.56
C ALA A 67 -0.43 -7.67 35.87
N THR A 68 -1.00 -6.53 36.27
CA THR A 68 -2.45 -6.35 36.47
C THR A 68 -3.21 -6.04 35.19
N HIS A 69 -2.53 -5.93 34.05
CA HIS A 69 -3.19 -5.66 32.78
C HIS A 69 -4.23 -6.76 32.48
N PRO A 70 -5.45 -6.44 32.01
CA PRO A 70 -6.53 -7.41 31.83
C PRO A 70 -6.17 -8.58 30.90
N ASP A 71 -5.36 -8.33 29.88
CA ASP A 71 -4.85 -9.37 28.96
C ASP A 71 -3.68 -10.21 29.51
N THR A 72 -3.26 -10.01 30.77
CA THR A 72 -2.15 -10.79 31.35
C THR A 72 -2.62 -12.19 31.68
N GLN A 73 -1.87 -13.18 31.19
CA GLN A 73 -2.08 -14.59 31.46
C GLN A 73 -1.28 -15.04 32.69
N GLU A 74 -1.47 -16.30 33.08
CA GLU A 74 -0.72 -16.91 34.18
C GLU A 74 0.80 -16.75 33.99
N GLY A 75 1.50 -16.50 35.11
CA GLY A 75 2.95 -16.25 35.09
C GLY A 75 3.36 -14.85 34.65
N GLY A 76 2.43 -13.90 34.53
CA GLY A 76 2.75 -12.51 34.16
C GLY A 76 3.03 -12.32 32.67
N ILE A 77 2.62 -13.30 31.84
CA ILE A 77 2.85 -13.28 30.40
C ILE A 77 1.70 -12.59 29.71
N ARG A 78 2.00 -11.62 28.85
CA ARG A 78 1.00 -10.94 28.04
C ARG A 78 1.23 -11.21 26.55
N PRO A 79 0.30 -11.89 25.86
CA PRO A 79 0.37 -12.05 24.42
C PRO A 79 0.05 -10.72 23.72
N ARG A 80 0.97 -10.25 22.88
CA ARG A 80 0.79 -9.02 22.11
C ARG A 80 0.65 -9.32 20.63
N GLN A 81 -0.60 -9.38 20.17
CA GLN A 81 -0.91 -9.48 18.74
C GLN A 81 -0.77 -8.11 18.08
N LYS A 82 0.22 -7.95 17.19
CA LYS A 82 0.45 -6.69 16.46
C LYS A 82 -0.34 -6.59 15.17
N VAL A 83 -0.58 -7.72 14.52
CA VAL A 83 -1.32 -7.80 13.26
C VAL A 83 -2.63 -8.52 13.54
N VAL A 84 -3.76 -7.82 13.44
CA VAL A 84 -5.08 -8.40 13.65
C VAL A 84 -5.80 -8.43 12.31
N VAL A 85 -6.28 -9.60 11.92
CA VAL A 85 -6.99 -9.82 10.66
C VAL A 85 -8.40 -10.27 10.98
N GLN A 86 -9.38 -9.64 10.32
CA GLN A 86 -10.78 -10.00 10.42
C GLN A 86 -11.35 -10.06 9.00
N ASP A 87 -12.00 -11.17 8.66
CA ASP A 87 -12.61 -11.40 7.34
C ASP A 87 -11.64 -11.18 6.16
N GLY A 88 -10.37 -11.57 6.35
CA GLY A 88 -9.30 -11.40 5.34
C GLY A 88 -8.76 -9.96 5.21
N LYS A 89 -9.18 -9.04 6.08
CA LYS A 89 -8.76 -7.62 6.07
C LYS A 89 -7.97 -7.27 7.32
N LEU A 90 -7.07 -6.29 7.23
CA LEU A 90 -6.45 -5.73 8.43
C LEU A 90 -7.52 -5.01 9.27
N LYS A 91 -7.60 -5.38 10.55
CA LYS A 91 -8.49 -4.71 11.51
C LYS A 91 -7.90 -3.36 11.90
N ASN A 92 -8.73 -2.31 11.88
CA ASN A 92 -8.36 -0.92 12.18
C ASN A 92 -7.32 -0.31 11.21
N ALA A 93 -7.40 -0.71 9.94
CA ALA A 93 -6.67 -0.10 8.83
C ALA A 93 -7.36 1.15 8.28
#